data_AF-A0A0G3VTV3-F1
#
_entry.id   AF-A0A0G3VTV3-F1
#
_cell.length_a   1.000
_cell.length_b   1.000
_cell.length_c   1.000
_cell.angle_alpha   90.00
_cell.angle_beta   90.00
_cell.angle_gamma   90.00
#
_symmetry.space_group_name_H-M   'P 1'
#
loop_
_entity.id
_entity.type
_entity.pdbx_description
1 polymer ?
#
loop_
_entity_poly.entity_id
_entity_poly.type
_entity_poly.pdbx_seq_one_letter_code
_entity_poly.pdbx_strand_id
1 'polypeptide(L)' 'MSEKEEQKKDSKLYSRFTWVVVVGPLLFFFGLTMWVADFLEDFGPWREVVPVIILFAVAFFIAGVFLRSKFGRLML' A
#
# COMPACT_ATOMS: atom_id res chain seq x y z
N MET A 1 -16.33 33.40 -2.90
CA MET A 1 -15.43 32.22 -2.87
C MET A 1 -14.48 32.39 -4.04
N SER A 2 -13.18 32.52 -3.76
CA SER A 2 -12.21 32.91 -4.81
C SER A 2 -11.84 31.70 -5.67
N GLU A 3 -11.67 31.88 -6.97
CA GLU A 3 -11.26 30.86 -7.96
C GLU A 3 -10.02 30.05 -7.52
N LYS A 4 -9.14 30.67 -6.71
CA LYS A 4 -7.96 30.05 -6.11
C LYS A 4 -8.26 29.03 -5.01
N GLU A 5 -9.40 29.15 -4.32
CA GLU A 5 -9.83 28.22 -3.27
C GLU A 5 -10.43 26.93 -3.84
N GLU A 6 -11.15 27.01 -4.97
CA GLU A 6 -11.67 25.83 -5.68
C GLU A 6 -10.53 24.99 -6.28
N GLN A 7 -9.56 25.59 -6.99
CA GLN A 7 -8.41 24.86 -7.54
C GLN A 7 -7.56 24.15 -6.45
N LYS A 8 -7.42 24.76 -5.28
CA LYS A 8 -6.69 24.16 -4.14
C LYS A 8 -7.47 22.99 -3.52
N LYS A 9 -8.80 22.99 -3.62
CA LYS A 9 -9.66 21.91 -3.13
C LYS A 9 -9.63 20.72 -4.09
N ASP A 10 -9.72 20.98 -5.40
CA ASP A 10 -9.69 19.93 -6.43
C ASP A 10 -8.33 19.22 -6.48
N SER A 11 -7.23 19.95 -6.37
CA SER A 11 -5.89 19.35 -6.27
C SER A 11 -5.71 18.47 -5.02
N LYS A 12 -6.27 18.86 -3.87
CA LYS A 12 -6.26 18.03 -2.65
C LYS A 12 -7.10 16.76 -2.81
N LEU A 13 -8.27 16.86 -3.41
CA LEU A 13 -9.14 15.70 -3.65
C LEU A 13 -8.49 14.72 -4.64
N TYR A 14 -7.89 15.23 -5.71
CA TYR A 14 -7.16 14.42 -6.68
C TYR A 14 -5.93 13.73 -6.07
N SER A 15 -5.17 14.44 -5.24
CA SER A 15 -4.05 13.87 -4.49
C SER A 15 -4.49 12.78 -3.51
N ARG A 16 -5.68 12.91 -2.90
CA ARG A 16 -6.20 11.92 -1.95
C ARG A 16 -6.78 10.71 -2.68
N PHE A 17 -7.44 10.92 -3.81
CA PHE A 17 -7.98 9.84 -4.65
C PHE A 17 -6.86 8.97 -5.23
N THR A 18 -5.84 9.59 -5.83
CA THR A 18 -4.65 8.86 -6.30
C THR A 18 -3.92 8.14 -5.17
N TRP A 19 -3.95 8.68 -3.95
CA TRP A 19 -3.38 7.98 -2.79
C TRP A 19 -4.17 6.71 -2.46
N VAL A 20 -5.50 6.77 -2.40
CA VAL A 20 -6.36 5.61 -2.13
C VAL A 20 -6.25 4.56 -3.23
N VAL A 21 -6.19 4.96 -4.50
CA VAL A 21 -6.09 4.03 -5.64
C VAL A 21 -4.75 3.28 -5.66
N VAL A 22 -3.68 3.86 -5.13
CA VAL A 22 -2.36 3.20 -5.08
C VAL A 22 -2.15 2.44 -3.77
N VAL A 23 -2.47 3.05 -2.63
CA VAL A 23 -2.25 2.46 -1.31
C VAL A 23 -3.32 1.41 -0.97
N GLY A 24 -4.55 1.58 -1.48
CA GLY A 24 -5.65 0.64 -1.27
C GLY A 24 -5.35 -0.78 -1.73
N PRO A 25 -4.97 -1.00 -3.02
CA PRO A 25 -4.57 -2.32 -3.51
C PRO A 25 -3.35 -2.88 -2.77
N LEU A 26 -2.42 -2.02 -2.36
CA LEU A 26 -1.22 -2.44 -1.62
C LEU A 26 -1.56 -2.96 -0.22
N LEU A 27 -2.45 -2.26 0.49
CA LEU A 27 -3.00 -2.70 1.79
C LEU A 27 -3.82 -3.99 1.64
N PHE A 28 -4.63 -4.08 0.58
CA PHE A 28 -5.42 -5.28 0.32
C PHE A 28 -4.54 -6.50 0.05
N PHE A 29 -3.52 -6.34 -0.80
CA PHE A 29 -2.52 -7.38 -1.06
C PHE A 29 -1.76 -7.79 0.21
N PHE A 30 -1.37 -6.82 1.03
CA PHE A 30 -0.71 -7.09 2.31
C PHE A 30 -1.63 -7.91 3.24
N GLY A 31 -2.89 -7.50 3.38
CA GLY A 31 -3.88 -8.23 4.19
C GLY A 31 -4.11 -9.67 3.70
N LEU A 32 -4.24 -9.87 2.38
CA LEU A 32 -4.33 -11.21 1.80
C LEU A 32 -3.09 -12.05 2.08
N THR A 33 -1.90 -11.44 2.00
CA THR A 33 -0.64 -12.15 2.26
C THR A 33 -0.54 -12.59 3.72
N MET A 34 -0.96 -11.74 4.65
CA MET A 34 -1.03 -12.10 6.08
C MET A 34 -2.05 -13.22 6.34
N TRP A 35 -3.21 -13.17 5.68
CA TRP A 35 -4.21 -14.24 5.78
C TRP A 35 -3.70 -15.58 5.25
N VAL A 36 -2.96 -15.57 4.14
CA VAL A 36 -2.29 -16.77 3.59
C VAL A 36 -1.20 -17.28 4.53
N ALA A 37 -0.43 -16.37 5.15
CA ALA A 37 0.60 -16.75 6.12
C ALA A 37 0.00 -17.48 7.32
N ASP A 38 -1.11 -16.96 7.87
CA ASP A 38 -1.87 -17.57 8.97
C ASP A 38 -2.41 -18.96 8.56
N PHE A 39 -3.00 -19.07 7.37
CA PHE A 39 -3.44 -20.35 6.82
C PHE A 39 -2.29 -21.35 6.70
N LEU A 40 -1.13 -20.94 6.17
CA LEU A 40 0.02 -21.82 5.97
C LEU A 40 0.72 -22.22 7.28
N GLU A 41 0.56 -21.45 8.34
CA GLU A 41 1.10 -21.79 9.65
C GLU A 41 0.47 -23.09 10.18
N ASP A 42 -0.81 -23.32 9.92
CA ASP A 42 -1.52 -24.54 10.30
C ASP A 42 -1.12 -25.77 9.44
N PHE A 43 -0.47 -25.56 8.29
CA PHE A 43 0.05 -26.65 7.46
C PHE A 43 1.51 -26.95 7.79
N GLY A 44 1.74 -28.05 8.49
CA GLY A 44 3.07 -28.52 8.93
C GLY A 44 4.21 -28.37 7.89
N PRO A 45 4.03 -28.76 6.62
CA PRO A 45 5.08 -28.63 5.59
C PRO A 45 5.42 -27.18 5.19
N TRP A 46 4.48 -26.24 5.35
CA TRP A 46 4.61 -24.87 4.88
C TRP A 46 4.91 -23.86 5.99
N ARG A 47 4.81 -24.28 7.26
CA ARG A 47 5.10 -23.46 8.44
C ARG A 47 6.49 -22.82 8.39
N GLU A 48 7.49 -23.54 7.88
CA GLU A 48 8.87 -23.01 7.76
C GLU A 48 8.98 -21.81 6.80
N VAL A 49 8.03 -21.67 5.87
CA VAL A 49 8.01 -20.62 4.85
C VAL A 49 7.27 -19.37 5.34
N VAL A 50 6.44 -19.48 6.38
CA VAL A 50 5.64 -18.38 6.95
C VAL A 50 6.49 -17.14 7.30
N PRO A 51 7.66 -17.26 7.96
CA PRO A 51 8.50 -16.10 8.26
C PRO A 51 9.00 -15.37 7.01
N VAL A 52 9.27 -16.13 5.93
CA VAL A 52 9.73 -15.58 4.64
C VAL A 52 8.60 -14.81 3.96
N ILE A 53 7.38 -15.34 4.00
CA ILE A 53 6.19 -14.70 3.44
C ILE A 53 5.90 -13.39 4.17
N ILE A 54 5.96 -13.39 5.51
CA ILE A 54 5.75 -12.18 6.33
C ILE A 54 6.84 -11.15 6.01
N LEU A 55 8.10 -11.56 5.94
CA LEU A 55 9.22 -10.67 5.58
C LEU A 55 9.01 -10.05 4.20
N PHE A 56 8.62 -10.86 3.22
CA PHE A 56 8.33 -10.42 1.87
C PHE A 56 7.18 -9.40 1.86
N ALA A 57 6.07 -9.70 2.55
CA ALA A 57 4.92 -8.81 2.64
C ALA A 57 5.30 -7.43 3.22
N VAL A 58 6.07 -7.42 4.31
CA VAL A 58 6.54 -6.19 4.96
C VAL A 58 7.48 -5.40 4.03
N ALA A 59 8.46 -6.08 3.42
CA ALA A 59 9.40 -5.42 2.50
C ALA A 59 8.68 -4.81 1.28
N PHE A 60 7.72 -5.54 0.69
CA PHE A 60 6.96 -5.08 -0.46
C PHE A 60 6.03 -3.92 -0.09
N PHE A 61 5.40 -3.98 1.09
CA PHE A 61 4.57 -2.89 1.58
C PHE A 61 5.39 -1.60 1.79
N ILE A 62 6.54 -1.70 2.46
CA ILE A 62 7.45 -0.57 2.66
C ILE A 62 7.93 -0.02 1.31
N ALA A 63 8.34 -0.88 0.38
CA ALA A 63 8.78 -0.49 -0.94
C ALA A 63 7.67 0.23 -1.72
N GLY A 64 6.45 -0.32 -1.74
CA GLY A 64 5.30 0.28 -2.43
C GLY A 64 4.90 1.65 -1.86
N VAL A 65 4.90 1.80 -0.54
CA VAL A 65 4.66 3.09 0.12
C VAL A 65 5.80 4.07 -0.18
N PHE A 66 7.05 3.62 -0.16
CA PHE A 66 8.23 4.43 -0.44
C PHE A 66 8.26 4.94 -1.89
N LEU A 67 7.98 4.06 -2.85
CA LEU A 67 7.81 4.41 -4.26
C LEU A 67 6.75 5.50 -4.42
N ARG A 68 5.57 5.37 -3.79
CA ARG A 68 4.53 6.42 -3.84
C ARG A 68 4.97 7.74 -3.21
N SER A 69 5.77 7.71 -2.14
CA SER A 69 6.31 8.91 -1.48
C SER A 69 7.33 9.65 -2.37
N LYS A 70 8.14 8.92 -3.13
CA LYS A 70 9.07 9.46 -4.13
C LYS A 70 8.35 9.97 -5.37
N PHE A 71 7.40 9.23 -5.93
CA PHE A 71 6.62 9.64 -7.11
C PHE A 71 5.69 10.83 -6.82
N GLY A 72 5.15 10.94 -5.60
CA GLY A 72 4.39 12.13 -5.18
C GLY A 72 5.22 13.42 -5.15
N ARG A 73 6.56 13.30 -5.07
CA ARG A 73 7.50 14.42 -5.09
C ARG A 73 7.98 14.78 -6.50
N LEU A 74 7.81 13.88 -7.47
CA LEU A 74 8.17 14.09 -8.88
C LEU A 74 7.00 14.61 -9.74
N MET A 75 5.77 14.60 -9.18
CA MET A 75 4.56 15.16 -9.80
C MET A 75 4.28 16.62 -9.39
N LEU A 76 5.19 17.24 -8.64
CA LEU A 76 5.25 18.68 -8.36
C LEU A 76 6.37 19.30 -9.19
#